data_AF-A0A920HUL2-F1
#
_entry.id   AF-A0A920HUL2-F1
#
_cell.length_a   1.000
_cell.length_b   1.000
_cell.length_c   1.000
_cell.angle_alpha   90.00
_cell.angle_beta   90.00
_cell.angle_gamma   90.00
#
_symmetry.space_group_name_H-M   'P 1'
#
loop_
_entity.id
_entity.type
_entity.pdbx_description
1 polymer ?
#
loop_
_entity_poly.entity_id
_entity_poly.type
_entity_poly.pdbx_seq_one_letter_code
_entity_poly.pdbx_strand_id
1 'polypeptide(L)'
;MYDDISSSFIINSNDPLNNTFEISEISCKSYGHGNINLHLNLGRINSKIIGSIEHDIRSNDLEIDGFLMLDFHFSESALQEMALDIGNIGYDNYSSLFSKNVKKIIKDSISVDNYLIDPTDFKPSTFPKEMHATLTFTDVQLKWHPSTTSFINNDDIGLGNILSFPVNEYLKGNIIFQKGWRDDAAIIRLITPAGEDYCFKYERGNMWAFSHNLNFMSEINKESDSKRKISGRPEYSYSFKNEDWMAKLDKEIKKDILLNNMIIAKL
;
A
#
# COMPACT_ATOMS: atom_id res chain seq x y z
N MET A 1 8.40 27.09 -13.14
CA MET A 1 9.24 27.61 -14.25
C MET A 1 8.76 26.93 -15.52
N TYR A 2 8.60 27.66 -16.62
CA TYR A 2 8.30 27.05 -17.91
C TYR A 2 9.62 26.61 -18.58
N ASP A 3 9.65 25.39 -19.12
CA ASP A 3 10.77 24.86 -19.88
C ASP A 3 10.36 24.72 -21.35
N ASP A 4 10.96 25.57 -22.20
CA ASP A 4 10.67 25.63 -23.63
C ASP A 4 11.08 24.35 -24.38
N ILE A 5 12.09 23.61 -23.89
CA ILE A 5 12.61 22.41 -24.55
C ILE A 5 11.63 21.24 -24.39
N SER A 6 11.13 21.03 -23.18
CA SER A 6 10.14 20.01 -22.88
C SER A 6 8.70 20.48 -23.14
N SER A 7 8.49 21.79 -23.36
CA SER A 7 7.17 22.43 -23.43
C SER A 7 6.31 22.06 -22.20
N SER A 8 6.90 22.30 -21.02
CA SER A 8 6.32 21.90 -19.74
C SER A 8 6.40 22.99 -18.68
N PHE A 9 5.40 23.03 -17.80
CA PHE A 9 5.46 23.81 -16.55
C PHE A 9 5.98 22.95 -15.41
N ILE A 10 7.15 23.29 -14.87
CA ILE A 10 7.81 22.54 -13.79
C ILE A 10 7.77 23.33 -12.48
N ILE A 11 7.21 22.71 -11.45
CA ILE A 11 7.33 23.11 -10.04
C ILE A 11 8.31 22.14 -9.39
N ASN A 12 9.54 22.61 -9.19
CA ASN A 12 10.58 21.87 -8.51
C ASN A 12 11.24 22.77 -7.46
N SER A 13 11.70 22.16 -6.37
CA SER A 13 12.56 22.81 -5.40
C SER A 13 14.03 22.50 -5.74
N ASN A 14 14.97 23.32 -5.24
CA ASN A 14 16.41 23.01 -5.38
C ASN A 14 16.85 21.77 -4.56
N ASP A 15 16.01 21.29 -3.64
CA ASP A 15 16.23 20.08 -2.85
C ASP A 15 15.58 18.87 -3.54
N PRO A 16 16.37 17.83 -3.91
CA PRO A 16 15.86 16.61 -4.55
C PRO A 16 14.92 15.78 -3.65
N LEU A 17 14.84 16.08 -2.35
CA LEU A 17 13.93 15.41 -1.41
C LEU A 17 12.53 16.03 -1.38
N ASN A 18 12.31 17.17 -2.03
CA ASN A 18 11.00 17.81 -2.10
C ASN A 18 10.11 17.18 -3.18
N ASN A 19 8.84 17.58 -3.16
CA ASN A 19 7.89 17.13 -4.17
C ASN A 19 8.12 17.89 -5.48
N THR A 20 8.01 17.19 -6.60
CA THR A 20 8.07 17.76 -7.94
C THR A 20 6.73 17.63 -8.62
N PHE A 21 6.42 18.58 -9.50
CA PHE A 21 5.23 18.53 -10.34
C PHE A 21 5.55 19.13 -11.71
N GLU A 22 5.07 18.49 -12.75
CA GLU A 22 5.25 18.86 -14.14
C GLU A 22 3.92 18.73 -14.89
N ILE A 23 3.60 19.69 -15.75
CA ILE A 23 2.53 19.55 -16.75
C ILE A 23 3.17 19.69 -18.11
N SER A 24 3.03 18.68 -18.97
CA SER A 24 3.52 18.70 -20.35
C SER A 24 2.40 19.00 -21.32
N GLU A 25 2.60 20.02 -22.16
CA GLU A 25 1.63 20.40 -23.20
C GLU A 25 1.66 19.44 -24.40
N ILE A 26 2.82 18.82 -24.66
CA ILE A 26 3.00 17.89 -25.79
C ILE A 26 2.32 16.56 -25.51
N SER A 27 2.56 15.98 -24.34
CA SER A 27 1.97 14.69 -23.98
C SER A 27 0.54 14.80 -23.46
N CYS A 28 0.08 16.01 -23.11
CA CYS A 28 -1.17 16.25 -22.38
C CYS A 28 -1.27 15.45 -21.08
N LYS A 29 -0.13 15.33 -20.38
CA LYS A 29 -0.02 14.61 -19.11
C LYS A 29 0.51 15.53 -18.03
N SER A 30 0.06 15.29 -16.79
CA SER A 30 0.71 15.85 -15.61
C SER A 30 1.39 14.76 -14.80
N TYR A 31 2.56 15.09 -14.26
CA TYR A 31 3.43 14.21 -13.51
C TYR A 31 3.73 14.84 -12.17
N GLY A 32 3.68 14.05 -11.11
CA GLY A 32 4.16 14.44 -9.80
C GLY A 32 5.05 13.37 -9.21
N HIS A 33 5.98 13.76 -8.34
CA HIS A 33 6.75 12.82 -7.56
C HIS A 33 6.95 13.32 -6.13
N GLY A 34 6.84 12.42 -5.15
CA GLY A 34 7.09 12.69 -3.74
C GLY A 34 5.97 12.21 -2.84
N ASN A 35 5.67 12.97 -1.78
CA ASN A 35 4.59 12.61 -0.86
C ASN A 35 3.24 12.87 -1.51
N ILE A 36 2.41 11.83 -1.60
CA ILE A 36 1.08 11.87 -2.22
C ILE A 36 0.01 11.66 -1.13
N ASN A 37 -1.03 12.48 -1.15
CA ASN A 37 -2.18 12.35 -0.26
C ASN A 37 -3.44 12.05 -1.08
N LEU A 38 -3.96 10.82 -0.96
CA LEU A 38 -5.19 10.38 -1.62
C LEU A 38 -6.48 10.94 -0.99
N HIS A 39 -6.33 11.75 0.06
CA HIS A 39 -7.42 12.32 0.84
C HIS A 39 -8.38 11.23 1.37
N LEU A 40 -7.81 10.14 1.88
CA LEU A 40 -8.57 9.02 2.42
C LEU A 40 -9.02 9.29 3.85
N ASN A 41 -10.28 8.99 4.15
CA ASN A 41 -10.82 9.02 5.52
C ASN A 41 -10.91 7.60 6.11
N LEU A 42 -9.75 7.03 6.48
CA LEU A 42 -9.66 5.68 7.06
C LEU A 42 -9.64 5.67 8.60
N GLY A 43 -10.10 6.74 9.25
CA GLY A 43 -10.20 6.82 10.70
C GLY A 43 -8.87 6.60 11.44
N ARG A 44 -8.65 5.40 12.01
CA ARG A 44 -7.43 5.05 12.78
C ARG A 44 -6.33 4.39 11.94
N ILE A 45 -6.54 4.21 10.63
CA ILE A 45 -5.47 3.74 9.74
C ILE A 45 -4.72 4.95 9.23
N ASN A 46 -3.43 5.02 9.53
CA ASN A 46 -2.53 5.99 8.94
C ASN A 46 -2.05 5.45 7.60
N SER A 47 -2.21 6.24 6.54
CA SER A 47 -1.69 5.92 5.21
C SER A 47 -0.69 6.97 4.77
N LYS A 48 0.47 6.53 4.28
CA LYS A 48 1.48 7.41 3.68
C LYS A 48 1.88 6.85 2.33
N ILE A 49 1.89 7.71 1.31
CA ILE A 49 2.32 7.35 -0.03
C ILE A 49 3.48 8.21 -0.44
N ILE A 50 4.54 7.56 -0.94
CA ILE A 50 5.67 8.23 -1.58
C ILE A 50 5.90 7.57 -2.92
N GLY A 51 5.81 8.34 -3.98
CA GLY A 51 5.91 7.77 -5.31
C GLY A 51 5.68 8.80 -6.39
N SER A 52 5.40 8.31 -7.58
CA SER A 52 5.03 9.10 -8.74
C SER A 52 3.52 9.07 -8.94
N ILE A 53 2.97 10.15 -9.49
CA ILE A 53 1.57 10.25 -9.92
C ILE A 53 1.56 10.72 -11.36
N GLU A 54 0.80 10.05 -12.22
CA GLU A 54 0.60 10.42 -13.61
C GLU A 54 -0.90 10.61 -13.86
N HIS A 55 -1.28 11.71 -14.48
CA HIS A 55 -2.64 11.96 -14.94
C HIS A 55 -2.62 12.25 -16.45
N ASP A 56 -3.23 11.38 -17.25
CA ASP A 56 -3.49 11.65 -18.67
C ASP A 56 -4.79 12.46 -18.78
N ILE A 57 -4.66 13.71 -19.23
CA ILE A 57 -5.76 14.67 -19.25
C ILE A 57 -6.81 14.27 -20.32
N ARG A 58 -6.41 13.53 -21.36
CA ARG A 58 -7.29 13.15 -22.47
C ARG A 58 -8.19 11.99 -22.12
N SER A 59 -7.63 10.94 -21.52
CA SER A 59 -8.42 9.79 -21.07
C SER A 59 -8.98 9.97 -19.66
N ASN A 60 -8.47 10.94 -18.90
CA ASN A 60 -8.74 11.15 -17.49
C ASN A 60 -8.30 9.96 -16.62
N ASP A 61 -7.26 9.24 -17.06
CA ASP A 61 -6.65 8.15 -16.30
C ASP A 61 -5.66 8.72 -15.29
N LEU A 62 -5.76 8.26 -14.03
CA LEU A 62 -4.89 8.65 -12.94
C LEU A 62 -4.23 7.41 -12.34
N GLU A 63 -2.91 7.39 -12.36
CA GLU A 63 -2.07 6.27 -11.93
C GLU A 63 -1.03 6.74 -10.91
N ILE A 64 -0.79 5.93 -9.89
CA ILE A 64 0.13 6.23 -8.80
C ILE A 64 1.02 5.02 -8.56
N ASP A 65 2.32 5.20 -8.73
CA ASP A 65 3.32 4.14 -8.53
C ASP A 65 4.23 4.50 -7.36
N GLY A 66 4.47 3.56 -6.45
CA GLY A 66 5.52 3.72 -5.44
C GLY A 66 5.25 3.01 -4.12
N PHE A 67 5.69 3.65 -3.04
CA PHE A 67 5.59 3.09 -1.70
C PHE A 67 4.26 3.46 -1.08
N LEU A 68 3.61 2.49 -0.44
CA LEU A 68 2.40 2.66 0.35
C LEU A 68 2.65 2.06 1.73
N MET A 69 2.62 2.92 2.75
CA MET A 69 2.76 2.51 4.14
C MET A 69 1.40 2.62 4.82
N LEU A 70 0.93 1.51 5.38
CA LEU A 70 -0.31 1.42 6.14
C LEU A 70 0.01 1.02 7.58
N ASP A 71 -0.33 1.90 8.50
CA ASP A 71 -0.12 1.71 9.93
C ASP A 71 -1.48 1.69 10.64
N PHE A 72 -1.78 0.55 11.25
CA PHE A 72 -3.03 0.25 11.92
C PHE A 72 -2.81 -0.75 13.07
N HIS A 73 -3.61 -0.60 14.11
CA HIS A 73 -3.52 -1.42 15.31
C HIS A 73 -3.92 -2.88 15.05
N PHE A 74 -3.01 -3.82 15.28
CA PHE A 74 -3.26 -5.25 15.09
C PHE A 74 -2.38 -6.08 16.04
N SER A 75 -2.61 -7.40 16.11
CA SER A 75 -1.73 -8.30 16.89
C SER A 75 -0.34 -8.35 16.26
N GLU A 76 0.68 -7.85 16.97
CA GLU A 76 2.07 -7.90 16.51
C GLU A 76 2.56 -9.33 16.34
N SER A 77 2.20 -10.23 17.27
CA SER A 77 2.55 -11.65 17.18
C SER A 77 1.95 -12.33 15.95
N ALA A 78 0.69 -12.01 15.60
CA ALA A 78 0.10 -12.52 14.36
C ALA A 78 0.82 -11.99 13.12
N LEU A 79 1.14 -10.69 13.09
CA LEU A 79 1.89 -10.10 11.98
C LEU A 79 3.30 -10.69 11.83
N GLN A 80 3.93 -11.10 12.93
CA GLN A 80 5.20 -11.82 12.91
C GLN A 80 5.06 -13.21 12.28
N GLU A 81 4.01 -13.96 12.63
CA GLU A 81 3.72 -15.25 11.95
C GLU A 81 3.50 -15.06 10.45
N MET A 82 2.79 -14.00 10.05
CA MET A 82 2.62 -13.65 8.64
C MET A 82 3.95 -13.31 7.95
N ALA A 83 4.82 -12.54 8.59
CA ALA A 83 6.15 -12.21 8.04
C ALA A 83 7.03 -13.46 7.86
N LEU A 84 7.00 -14.37 8.85
CA LEU A 84 7.72 -15.64 8.79
C LEU A 84 7.19 -16.56 7.69
N ASP A 85 5.87 -16.61 7.50
CA ASP A 85 5.22 -17.43 6.48
C ASP A 85 5.52 -16.95 5.06
N ILE A 86 5.55 -15.63 4.85
CA ILE A 86 5.92 -15.06 3.54
C ILE A 86 7.41 -15.30 3.25
N GLY A 87 8.26 -15.15 4.27
CA GLY A 87 9.71 -15.27 4.13
C GLY A 87 10.37 -14.00 3.61
N ASN A 88 11.68 -14.09 3.35
CA ASN A 88 12.50 -12.95 2.96
C ASN A 88 13.53 -13.28 1.86
N ILE A 89 13.05 -13.79 0.72
CA ILE A 89 13.92 -14.23 -0.38
C ILE A 89 14.68 -13.04 -1.00
N GLY A 90 14.10 -11.84 -0.95
CA GLY A 90 14.69 -10.62 -1.48
C GLY A 90 14.48 -10.44 -2.99
N TYR A 91 15.02 -9.33 -3.53
CA TYR A 91 14.91 -9.01 -4.95
C TYR A 91 16.28 -8.92 -5.60
N ASP A 92 16.37 -9.38 -6.85
CA ASP A 92 17.62 -9.32 -7.63
C ASP A 92 17.97 -7.89 -8.08
N ASN A 93 16.96 -7.04 -8.30
CA ASN A 93 17.16 -5.67 -8.79
C ASN A 93 16.05 -4.73 -8.31
N TYR A 94 16.44 -3.52 -7.89
CA TYR A 94 15.52 -2.44 -7.53
C TYR A 94 15.37 -1.41 -8.63
N SER A 95 14.15 -0.89 -8.80
CA SER A 95 13.89 0.16 -9.79
C SER A 95 14.50 1.51 -9.36
N SER A 96 14.65 2.41 -10.33
CA SER A 96 15.05 3.80 -10.04
C SER A 96 14.03 4.52 -9.14
N LEU A 97 12.75 4.19 -9.27
CA LEU A 97 11.67 4.71 -8.43
C LEU A 97 11.81 4.23 -6.98
N PHE A 98 12.10 2.94 -6.77
CA PHE A 98 12.40 2.40 -5.44
C PHE A 98 13.54 3.17 -4.78
N SER A 99 14.65 3.36 -5.51
CA SER A 99 15.82 4.06 -5.00
C SER A 99 15.54 5.51 -4.62
N LYS A 100 14.71 6.21 -5.42
CA LYS A 100 14.26 7.58 -5.12
C LYS A 100 13.37 7.61 -3.87
N ASN A 101 12.43 6.68 -3.76
CA ASN A 101 11.50 6.60 -2.63
C ASN A 101 12.22 6.30 -1.31
N VAL A 102 13.18 5.36 -1.31
CA VAL A 102 14.03 5.05 -0.14
C VAL A 102 14.76 6.29 0.36
N LYS A 103 15.43 7.02 -0.54
CA LYS A 103 16.16 8.26 -0.20
C LYS A 103 15.26 9.36 0.36
N LYS A 104 13.96 9.33 0.04
CA LYS A 104 12.96 10.29 0.52
C LYS A 104 12.37 9.91 1.88
N ILE A 105 12.50 8.64 2.30
CA ILE A 105 11.96 8.12 3.55
C ILE A 105 13.03 8.02 4.62
N ILE A 106 14.11 7.32 4.32
CA ILE A 106 15.18 7.02 5.27
C ILE A 106 16.11 8.23 5.35
N LYS A 107 16.28 8.76 6.57
CA LYS A 107 17.05 9.99 6.79
C LYS A 107 18.55 9.74 6.93
N ASP A 108 18.91 8.61 7.53
CA ASP A 108 20.31 8.24 7.75
C ASP A 108 20.92 7.66 6.46
N SER A 109 22.03 8.26 5.99
CA SER A 109 22.62 7.89 4.71
C SER A 109 23.20 6.48 4.69
N ILE A 110 23.74 6.00 5.81
CA ILE A 110 24.28 4.64 5.92
C ILE A 110 23.13 3.62 5.82
N SER A 111 22.02 3.91 6.50
CA SER A 111 20.81 3.10 6.43
C SER A 111 20.21 3.11 5.02
N VAL A 112 20.24 4.24 4.30
CA VAL A 112 19.87 4.30 2.87
C VAL A 112 20.74 3.36 2.06
N ASP A 113 22.07 3.49 2.16
CA ASP A 113 23.00 2.69 1.35
C ASP A 113 22.81 1.19 1.62
N ASN A 114 22.72 0.79 2.89
CA ASN A 114 22.47 -0.60 3.27
C ASN A 114 21.11 -1.11 2.77
N TYR A 115 20.05 -0.30 2.86
CA TYR A 115 18.71 -0.68 2.40
C TYR A 115 18.65 -0.83 0.87
N LEU A 116 19.42 -0.03 0.13
CA LEU A 116 19.51 -0.16 -1.32
C LEU A 116 20.36 -1.35 -1.78
N ILE A 117 21.28 -1.83 -0.93
CA ILE A 117 22.03 -3.07 -1.17
C ILE A 117 21.11 -4.26 -0.94
N ASP A 118 20.60 -4.41 0.28
CA ASP A 118 19.68 -5.48 0.63
C ASP A 118 18.85 -5.12 1.89
N PRO A 119 17.54 -4.84 1.74
CA PRO A 119 16.61 -4.66 2.85
C PRO A 119 16.52 -5.88 3.78
N THR A 120 16.78 -7.09 3.27
CA THR A 120 16.60 -8.35 4.01
C THR A 120 17.71 -8.61 5.02
N ASP A 121 18.87 -7.96 4.84
CA ASP A 121 20.02 -8.03 5.77
C ASP A 121 19.77 -7.33 7.11
N PHE A 122 18.75 -6.47 7.18
CA PHE A 122 18.42 -5.78 8.42
C PHE A 122 17.81 -6.73 9.46
N LYS A 123 18.33 -6.65 10.68
CA LYS A 123 17.65 -7.21 11.84
C LYS A 123 16.49 -6.30 12.26
N PRO A 124 15.40 -6.83 12.83
CA PRO A 124 14.29 -6.01 13.31
C PRO A 124 14.68 -4.90 14.31
N SER A 125 15.77 -5.08 15.08
CA SER A 125 16.26 -4.08 16.03
C SER A 125 17.02 -2.92 15.40
N THR A 126 17.53 -3.10 14.18
CA THR A 126 18.30 -2.10 13.43
C THR A 126 17.58 -1.64 12.17
N PHE A 127 16.37 -2.16 11.91
CA PHE A 127 15.57 -1.77 10.77
C PHE A 127 15.25 -0.26 10.80
N PRO A 128 15.28 0.45 9.66
CA PRO A 128 15.06 1.89 9.63
C PRO A 128 13.67 2.25 10.17
N LYS A 129 13.63 3.05 11.24
CA LYS A 129 12.37 3.40 11.94
C LYS A 129 11.38 4.13 11.04
N GLU A 130 11.89 4.87 10.06
CA GLU A 130 11.08 5.60 9.07
C GLU A 130 10.32 4.68 8.12
N MET A 131 10.69 3.40 8.02
CA MET A 131 10.00 2.37 7.23
C MET A 131 9.03 1.54 8.08
N HIS A 132 8.95 1.79 9.41
CA HIS A 132 8.04 1.05 10.29
C HIS A 132 6.59 1.44 10.01
N ALA A 133 5.80 0.45 9.60
CA ALA A 133 4.34 0.49 9.55
C ALA A 133 3.83 -0.95 9.72
N THR A 134 2.53 -1.11 9.96
CA THR A 134 1.91 -2.44 10.01
C THR A 134 2.19 -3.23 8.74
N LEU A 135 1.98 -2.61 7.57
CA LEU A 135 2.35 -3.12 6.26
C LEU A 135 3.01 -2.00 5.46
N THR A 136 4.24 -2.22 4.98
CA THR A 136 4.94 -1.31 4.07
C THR A 136 5.12 -1.97 2.73
N PHE A 137 4.36 -1.50 1.75
CA PHE A 137 4.50 -1.87 0.35
C PHE A 137 5.52 -0.95 -0.32
N THR A 138 6.48 -1.55 -1.03
CA THR A 138 7.56 -0.85 -1.71
C THR A 138 7.39 -0.82 -3.22
N ASP A 139 6.41 -1.57 -3.75
CA ASP A 139 5.97 -1.44 -5.13
C ASP A 139 4.47 -1.70 -5.21
N VAL A 140 3.70 -0.63 -5.44
CA VAL A 140 2.27 -0.69 -5.75
C VAL A 140 1.95 0.27 -6.88
N GLN A 141 1.01 -0.15 -7.72
CA GLN A 141 0.42 0.62 -8.80
C GLN A 141 -1.08 0.82 -8.53
N LEU A 142 -1.46 2.00 -8.04
CA LEU A 142 -2.83 2.36 -7.74
C LEU A 142 -3.44 3.15 -8.90
N LYS A 143 -4.52 2.62 -9.49
CA LYS A 143 -5.29 3.29 -10.55
C LYS A 143 -6.61 3.80 -9.99
N TRP A 144 -6.96 5.03 -10.35
CA TRP A 144 -8.27 5.59 -10.00
C TRP A 144 -9.36 5.04 -10.93
N HIS A 145 -10.43 4.54 -10.34
CA HIS A 145 -11.60 4.02 -11.05
C HIS A 145 -12.85 4.83 -10.70
N PRO A 146 -13.34 5.70 -11.59
CA PRO A 146 -14.54 6.51 -11.35
C PRO A 146 -15.81 5.68 -11.15
N SER A 147 -15.94 4.54 -11.85
CA SER A 147 -17.10 3.63 -11.82
C SER A 147 -17.39 3.07 -10.43
N THR A 148 -16.34 2.77 -9.67
CA THR A 148 -16.38 2.23 -8.30
C THR A 148 -15.96 3.27 -7.27
N THR A 149 -15.56 4.47 -7.71
CA THR A 149 -15.04 5.56 -6.87
C THR A 149 -13.92 5.05 -5.95
N SER A 150 -12.94 4.37 -6.54
CA SER A 150 -11.90 3.67 -5.78
C SER A 150 -10.52 3.75 -6.43
N PHE A 151 -9.47 3.70 -5.62
CA PHE A 151 -8.12 3.37 -6.07
C PHE A 151 -7.90 1.87 -5.99
N ILE A 152 -7.40 1.24 -7.06
CA ILE A 152 -7.19 -0.22 -7.13
C ILE A 152 -5.78 -0.51 -7.62
N ASN A 153 -5.08 -1.37 -6.88
CA ASN A 153 -3.94 -2.15 -7.36
C ASN A 153 -4.41 -3.57 -7.66
N ASN A 154 -4.17 -4.04 -8.89
CA ASN A 154 -4.47 -5.41 -9.33
C ASN A 154 -3.25 -6.11 -9.95
N ASP A 155 -2.10 -5.44 -9.93
CA ASP A 155 -0.81 -6.00 -10.32
C ASP A 155 -0.12 -6.63 -9.09
N ASP A 156 1.07 -7.20 -9.30
CA ASP A 156 1.86 -7.77 -8.22
C ASP A 156 2.24 -6.69 -7.21
N ILE A 157 2.24 -7.05 -5.94
CA ILE A 157 2.45 -6.14 -4.82
C ILE A 157 3.82 -6.43 -4.21
N GLY A 158 4.73 -5.47 -4.28
CA GLY A 158 6.01 -5.54 -3.56
C GLY A 158 5.78 -5.25 -2.09
N LEU A 159 5.85 -6.26 -1.22
CA LEU A 159 5.76 -6.09 0.23
C LEU A 159 7.18 -5.99 0.81
N GLY A 160 7.59 -4.81 1.24
CA GLY A 160 8.93 -4.57 1.76
C GLY A 160 9.12 -5.05 3.19
N ASN A 161 8.19 -4.70 4.09
CA ASN A 161 8.26 -5.10 5.49
C ASN A 161 6.89 -5.15 6.18
N ILE A 162 6.83 -5.94 7.24
CA ILE A 162 5.73 -6.00 8.20
C ILE A 162 6.28 -5.58 9.55
N LEU A 163 5.76 -4.52 10.15
CA LEU A 163 6.37 -3.88 11.32
C LEU A 163 7.84 -3.54 11.04
N SER A 164 8.79 -4.11 11.78
CA SER A 164 10.23 -3.99 11.54
C SER A 164 10.86 -5.24 10.93
N PHE A 165 10.05 -6.23 10.53
CA PHE A 165 10.52 -7.47 9.91
C PHE A 165 10.60 -7.28 8.40
N PRO A 166 11.82 -7.34 7.82
CA PRO A 166 11.94 -7.31 6.37
C PRO A 166 11.31 -8.57 5.77
N VAL A 167 10.56 -8.35 4.70
CA VAL A 167 9.95 -9.38 3.87
C VAL A 167 10.57 -9.28 2.49
N ASN A 168 10.34 -8.17 1.79
CA ASN A 168 10.91 -7.90 0.49
C ASN A 168 10.57 -9.01 -0.52
N GLU A 169 9.27 -9.27 -0.69
CA GLU A 169 8.71 -10.30 -1.57
C GLU A 169 7.57 -9.74 -2.44
N TYR A 170 7.44 -10.25 -3.67
CA TYR A 170 6.30 -9.93 -4.54
C TYR A 170 5.15 -10.90 -4.30
N LEU A 171 3.99 -10.34 -3.94
CA LEU A 171 2.79 -11.10 -3.65
C LEU A 171 1.75 -10.84 -4.72
N LYS A 172 0.97 -11.88 -5.07
CA LYS A 172 -0.25 -11.67 -5.85
C LYS A 172 -1.32 -11.07 -4.94
N GLY A 173 -2.28 -10.36 -5.50
CA GLY A 173 -3.45 -9.91 -4.73
C GLY A 173 -3.95 -8.55 -5.13
N ASN A 174 -4.55 -7.83 -4.18
CA ASN A 174 -5.24 -6.58 -4.43
C ASN A 174 -5.09 -5.60 -3.27
N ILE A 175 -4.97 -4.32 -3.60
CA ILE A 175 -5.17 -3.22 -2.64
C ILE A 175 -6.26 -2.32 -3.22
N ILE A 176 -7.34 -2.13 -2.47
CA ILE A 176 -8.50 -1.35 -2.92
C ILE A 176 -8.82 -0.32 -1.83
N PHE A 177 -8.81 0.96 -2.19
CA PHE A 177 -9.34 2.03 -1.37
C PHE A 177 -10.65 2.55 -1.98
N GLN A 178 -11.78 2.23 -1.36
CA GLN A 178 -13.10 2.68 -1.80
C GLN A 178 -13.44 4.00 -1.11
N LYS A 179 -13.77 5.05 -1.86
CA LYS A 179 -14.24 6.29 -1.24
C LYS A 179 -15.71 6.20 -0.90
N GLY A 180 -16.03 6.47 0.36
CA GLY A 180 -17.40 6.52 0.85
C GLY A 180 -17.92 7.95 0.97
N TRP A 181 -19.21 8.09 1.25
CA TRP A 181 -19.81 9.40 1.53
C TRP A 181 -19.31 10.01 2.85
N ARG A 182 -18.98 9.17 3.83
CA ARG A 182 -18.50 9.59 5.16
C ARG A 182 -17.16 8.97 5.51
N ASP A 183 -17.07 7.66 5.42
CA ASP A 183 -15.88 6.88 5.77
C ASP A 183 -15.43 6.11 4.54
N ASP A 184 -14.11 6.13 4.31
CA ASP A 184 -13.51 5.34 3.24
C ASP A 184 -13.26 3.91 3.74
N ALA A 185 -13.24 2.97 2.82
CA ALA A 185 -12.96 1.56 3.09
C ALA A 185 -11.63 1.14 2.46
N ALA A 186 -10.96 0.18 3.08
CA ALA A 186 -9.75 -0.43 2.53
C ALA A 186 -9.92 -1.95 2.47
N ILE A 187 -9.50 -2.57 1.38
CA ILE A 187 -9.39 -4.02 1.22
C ILE A 187 -7.96 -4.31 0.77
N ILE A 188 -7.29 -5.21 1.48
CA ILE A 188 -5.94 -5.67 1.20
C ILE A 188 -6.01 -7.19 1.15
N ARG A 189 -5.66 -7.78 0.01
CA ARG A 189 -5.53 -9.22 -0.16
C ARG A 189 -4.12 -9.51 -0.64
N LEU A 190 -3.43 -10.42 0.02
CA LEU A 190 -2.07 -10.82 -0.27
C LEU A 190 -2.03 -12.35 -0.34
N ILE A 191 -1.57 -12.87 -1.47
CA ILE A 191 -1.45 -14.30 -1.71
C ILE A 191 0.05 -14.61 -1.83
N THR A 192 0.54 -15.44 -0.94
CA THR A 192 1.96 -15.84 -0.90
C THR A 192 2.32 -16.74 -2.07
N PRO A 193 3.62 -16.88 -2.41
CA PRO A 193 4.05 -17.84 -3.43
C PRO A 193 3.62 -19.29 -3.13
N ALA A 194 3.47 -19.63 -1.84
CA ALA A 194 2.98 -20.94 -1.40
C ALA A 194 1.45 -21.09 -1.49
N GLY A 195 0.72 -20.01 -1.80
CA GLY A 195 -0.74 -19.99 -1.95
C GLY A 195 -1.51 -19.63 -0.68
N GLU A 196 -0.82 -19.25 0.40
CA GLU A 196 -1.49 -18.75 1.62
C GLU A 196 -2.13 -17.39 1.36
N ASP A 197 -3.36 -17.21 1.83
CA ASP A 197 -4.15 -15.99 1.60
C ASP A 197 -4.23 -15.19 2.90
N TYR A 198 -3.87 -13.91 2.85
CA TYR A 198 -4.02 -12.95 3.94
C TYR A 198 -4.91 -11.81 3.46
N CYS A 199 -6.08 -11.71 4.07
CA CYS A 199 -7.08 -10.71 3.73
C CYS A 199 -7.36 -9.79 4.91
N PHE A 200 -7.37 -8.49 4.66
CA PHE A 200 -7.73 -7.43 5.59
C PHE A 200 -8.79 -6.55 4.93
N LYS A 201 -9.93 -6.34 5.58
CA LYS A 201 -10.91 -5.31 5.20
C LYS A 201 -11.14 -4.38 6.35
N TYR A 202 -10.97 -3.09 6.10
CA TYR A 202 -11.32 -2.04 7.03
C TYR A 202 -12.52 -1.25 6.53
N GLU A 203 -13.54 -1.12 7.38
CA GLU A 203 -14.68 -0.25 7.13
C GLU A 203 -15.29 0.20 8.47
N ARG A 204 -15.61 1.51 8.57
CA ARG A 204 -16.34 2.09 9.73
C ARG A 204 -15.74 1.70 11.08
N GLY A 205 -14.42 1.81 11.22
CA GLY A 205 -13.72 1.48 12.47
C GLY A 205 -13.55 -0.01 12.75
N ASN A 206 -13.89 -0.90 11.83
CA ASN A 206 -13.72 -2.34 12.01
C ASN A 206 -12.71 -2.88 11.00
N MET A 207 -11.65 -3.51 11.50
CA MET A 207 -10.72 -4.30 10.73
C MET A 207 -11.10 -5.79 10.83
N TRP A 208 -11.35 -6.40 9.69
CA TRP A 208 -11.63 -7.83 9.58
C TRP A 208 -10.47 -8.51 8.88
N ALA A 209 -9.93 -9.55 9.50
CA ALA A 209 -8.85 -10.33 8.96
C ALA A 209 -9.31 -11.77 8.63
N PHE A 210 -8.74 -12.36 7.60
CA PHE A 210 -8.89 -13.77 7.26
C PHE A 210 -7.55 -14.35 6.77
N SER A 211 -7.30 -15.61 7.10
CA SER A 211 -6.23 -16.44 6.52
C SER A 211 -6.53 -17.92 6.78
N HIS A 212 -5.91 -18.82 6.00
CA HIS A 212 -5.88 -20.27 6.30
C HIS A 212 -4.70 -20.65 7.22
N ASN A 213 -3.76 -19.72 7.46
CA ASN A 213 -2.62 -19.95 8.33
C ASN A 213 -3.06 -20.03 9.80
N LEU A 214 -3.03 -21.24 10.36
CA LEU A 214 -3.48 -21.51 11.73
C LEU A 214 -2.64 -20.81 12.80
N ASN A 215 -1.34 -20.58 12.57
CA ASN A 215 -0.47 -19.89 13.52
C ASN A 215 -0.87 -18.42 13.62
N PHE A 216 -1.02 -17.74 12.47
CA PHE A 216 -1.53 -16.38 12.39
C PHE A 216 -2.88 -16.23 13.11
N MET A 217 -3.82 -17.14 12.84
CA MET A 217 -5.14 -17.15 13.47
C MET A 217 -5.09 -17.35 14.98
N SER A 218 -4.20 -18.25 15.44
CA SER A 218 -4.03 -18.57 16.85
C SER A 218 -3.54 -17.35 17.64
N GLU A 219 -2.56 -16.61 17.11
CA GLU A 219 -2.04 -15.41 17.76
C GLU A 219 -3.10 -14.31 17.90
N ILE A 220 -3.95 -14.11 16.90
CA ILE A 220 -5.10 -13.19 17.01
C ILE A 220 -6.02 -13.65 18.16
N ASN A 221 -6.32 -14.94 18.23
CA ASN A 221 -7.25 -15.50 19.22
C ASN A 221 -6.74 -15.44 20.67
N LYS A 222 -5.42 -15.43 20.88
CA LYS A 222 -4.80 -15.27 22.20
C LYS A 222 -4.96 -13.86 22.76
N GLU A 223 -5.11 -12.84 21.91
CA GLU A 223 -5.26 -11.46 22.36
C GLU A 223 -6.62 -11.23 23.03
N SER A 224 -6.64 -10.50 24.15
CA SER A 224 -7.90 -10.16 24.84
C SER A 224 -8.72 -9.15 24.03
N ASP A 225 -10.05 -9.18 24.19
CA ASP A 225 -10.96 -8.24 23.54
C ASP A 225 -10.58 -6.76 23.75
N SER A 226 -10.05 -6.43 24.94
CA SER A 226 -9.57 -5.08 25.26
C SER A 226 -8.38 -4.66 24.39
N LYS A 227 -7.44 -5.58 24.11
CA LYS A 227 -6.30 -5.32 23.25
C LYS A 227 -6.67 -5.30 21.78
N ARG A 228 -7.83 -5.85 21.39
CA ARG A 228 -8.31 -5.77 20.00
C ARG A 228 -9.09 -4.49 19.69
N LYS A 229 -9.20 -3.57 20.65
CA LYS A 229 -10.03 -2.36 20.56
C LYS A 229 -9.23 -1.13 20.93
N ILE A 230 -9.50 -0.03 20.23
CA ILE A 230 -9.09 1.32 20.61
C ILE A 230 -10.35 2.15 20.77
N SER A 231 -10.62 2.57 22.00
CA SER A 231 -11.72 3.47 22.33
C SER A 231 -11.43 4.91 21.86
N GLY A 232 -12.47 5.69 21.59
CA GLY A 232 -12.37 7.11 21.24
C GLY A 232 -13.14 7.45 19.96
N ARG A 233 -12.92 8.63 19.39
CA ARG A 233 -13.52 9.01 18.10
C ARG A 233 -12.41 9.34 17.11
N PRO A 234 -12.22 8.53 16.05
CA PRO A 234 -12.98 7.31 15.71
C PRO A 234 -12.64 6.12 16.63
N GLU A 235 -13.61 5.23 16.83
CA GLU A 235 -13.39 3.92 17.48
C GLU A 235 -12.71 2.98 16.47
N TYR A 236 -11.96 2.00 16.99
CA TYR A 236 -11.35 0.97 16.17
C TYR A 236 -11.44 -0.39 16.87
N SER A 237 -11.71 -1.44 16.09
CA SER A 237 -11.53 -2.82 16.55
C SER A 237 -11.06 -3.73 15.43
N TYR A 238 -10.38 -4.81 15.77
CA TYR A 238 -10.07 -5.89 14.82
C TYR A 238 -10.64 -7.24 15.25
N SER A 239 -11.00 -8.07 14.27
CA SER A 239 -11.46 -9.44 14.49
C SER A 239 -11.16 -10.36 13.31
N PHE A 240 -11.07 -11.66 13.58
CA PHE A 240 -10.93 -12.68 12.55
C PHE A 240 -12.28 -13.11 11.98
N LYS A 241 -12.30 -13.56 10.72
CA LYS A 241 -13.50 -13.98 9.98
C LYS A 241 -13.37 -15.38 9.39
N ASN A 242 -14.48 -15.98 9.01
CA ASN A 242 -14.54 -17.33 8.46
C ASN A 242 -14.60 -17.34 6.92
N GLU A 243 -14.61 -18.54 6.34
CA GLU A 243 -14.69 -18.74 4.89
C GLU A 243 -15.96 -18.12 4.26
N ASP A 244 -17.11 -18.15 4.96
CA ASP A 244 -18.34 -17.53 4.44
C ASP A 244 -18.20 -16.02 4.22
N TRP A 245 -17.45 -15.35 5.11
CA TRP A 245 -17.14 -13.94 4.97
C TRP A 245 -16.18 -13.71 3.80
N MET A 246 -15.16 -14.56 3.64
CA MET A 246 -14.26 -14.50 2.50
C MET A 246 -14.96 -14.69 1.16
N ALA A 247 -15.87 -15.66 1.07
CA ALA A 247 -16.63 -15.89 -0.16
C ALA A 247 -17.48 -14.68 -0.56
N LYS A 248 -17.88 -13.84 0.42
CA LYS A 248 -18.56 -12.56 0.15
C LYS A 248 -17.57 -11.47 -0.27
N LEU A 249 -16.43 -11.37 0.41
CA LEU A 249 -15.37 -10.42 0.06
C LEU A 249 -14.83 -10.67 -1.35
N ASP A 250 -14.63 -11.93 -1.73
CA ASP A 250 -14.20 -12.31 -3.08
C ASP A 250 -15.17 -11.82 -4.17
N LYS A 251 -16.47 -11.87 -3.90
CA LYS A 251 -17.47 -11.35 -4.83
C LYS A 251 -17.42 -9.83 -4.93
N GLU A 252 -17.15 -9.15 -3.82
CA GLU A 252 -16.96 -7.69 -3.77
C GLU A 252 -15.72 -7.27 -4.57
N ILE A 253 -14.56 -7.87 -4.30
CA ILE A 253 -13.30 -7.63 -5.03
C ILE A 253 -13.50 -7.89 -6.54
N LYS A 254 -14.08 -9.03 -6.91
CA LYS A 254 -14.34 -9.37 -8.32
C LYS A 254 -15.27 -8.36 -8.98
N LYS A 255 -16.30 -7.89 -8.27
CA LYS A 255 -17.21 -6.87 -8.81
C LYS A 255 -16.47 -5.57 -9.09
N ASP A 256 -15.63 -5.12 -8.17
CA ASP A 256 -14.86 -3.90 -8.33
C ASP A 256 -13.90 -4.01 -9.52
N ILE A 257 -13.20 -5.14 -9.67
CA ILE A 257 -12.29 -5.39 -10.81
C ILE A 257 -13.05 -5.56 -12.14
N LEU A 258 -14.16 -6.32 -12.16
CA LEU A 258 -14.90 -6.60 -13.40
C LEU A 258 -15.63 -5.37 -13.95
N LEU A 259 -16.19 -4.53 -13.08
CA LEU A 259 -16.80 -3.27 -13.50
C LEU A 259 -15.80 -2.36 -14.20
N ASN A 260 -14.51 -2.49 -13.90
CA ASN A 260 -13.44 -1.75 -14.58
C ASN A 260 -13.18 -2.31 -15.97
N ASN A 261 -13.04 -3.63 -16.11
CA ASN A 261 -12.73 -4.27 -17.40
C ASN A 261 -13.86 -4.15 -18.44
N MET A 262 -15.13 -4.09 -18.00
CA MET A 262 -16.27 -3.96 -18.91
C MET A 262 -16.42 -2.58 -19.57
N ILE A 263 -15.83 -1.53 -19.00
CA ILE A 263 -15.87 -0.17 -19.57
C ILE A 263 -14.77 -0.01 -20.62
N ILE A 264 -13.59 -0.59 -20.39
CA ILE A 264 -12.47 -0.57 -21.35
C ILE A 264 -12.86 -1.30 -22.66
N ALA A 265 -13.69 -2.34 -22.60
CA ALA A 265 -14.15 -3.07 -23.79
C ALA A 265 -15.28 -2.38 -24.59
N LYS A 266 -15.78 -1.22 -24.12
CA LYS A 266 -16.87 -0.46 -24.77
C LYS A 266 -16.42 0.89 -25.34
N LEU A 267 -15.14 1.24 -25.19
CA LEU A 267 -14.49 2.38 -25.83
C LEU A 267 -13.57 1.86 -26.95
#